data_AF-A0A0D0KPJ1-F1
#
_entry.id   AF-A0A0D0KPJ1-F1
#
_cell.length_a   1.000
_cell.length_b   1.000
_cell.length_c   1.000
_cell.angle_alpha   90.00
_cell.angle_beta   90.00
_cell.angle_gamma   90.00
#
_symmetry.space_group_name_H-M   'P 1'
#
loop_
_entity.id
_entity.type
_entity.pdbx_description
1 polymer ?
#
loop_
_entity_poly.entity_id
_entity_poly.type
_entity_poly.pdbx_seq_one_letter_code
_entity_poly.pdbx_strand_id
1 'polypeptide(L)'
;MQLSFDHLKLPMELDFGEHDIVTLRVQDNGMYSVRLDLMSKPSVESIERAYHAIWVSYGRKPGGALRLERSFVYPKELPNLLEIFFEKGVVEKAMRALMSRADIAAPQTHAGRLVFIDIDGVLLSFRSWTTAHNTPLWRLPVAQRMKHLELDQTSIGLLVRLCDLAKAKLVLTSTWRKTWPHDLTALHERLIEQGLRRDLWHQEWMVPVVADRSKWQELATWGDWSKDAVALIIDDELPPEDVPPVIAEQAVLLQADKFEGFGAYNYFDALEFFGVEDKAVKPPTGLPPDRGCQPYSTVKPTAPRPAPSMYRP
;
A
#
# COMPACT_ATOMS: atom_id res chain seq x y z
N MET A 1 -11.80 32.80 10.35
CA MET A 1 -11.43 33.29 9.01
C MET A 1 -12.10 32.37 7.99
N GLN A 2 -13.00 32.89 7.16
CA GLN A 2 -13.71 32.10 6.15
C GLN A 2 -12.83 32.04 4.88
N LEU A 3 -12.35 30.86 4.53
CA LEU A 3 -11.58 30.61 3.32
C LEU A 3 -12.48 29.95 2.27
N SER A 4 -12.23 30.21 0.99
CA SER A 4 -12.96 29.62 -0.15
C SER A 4 -11.94 29.05 -1.13
N PHE A 5 -12.01 27.76 -1.43
CA PHE A 5 -11.36 27.18 -2.60
C PHE A 5 -12.33 27.29 -3.78
N ASP A 6 -11.84 27.78 -4.92
CA ASP A 6 -12.64 27.98 -6.14
C ASP A 6 -13.31 26.71 -6.67
N HIS A 7 -12.88 25.53 -6.20
CA HIS A 7 -13.43 24.23 -6.59
C HIS A 7 -14.39 23.62 -5.55
N LEU A 8 -14.37 24.07 -4.29
CA LEU A 8 -15.16 23.45 -3.21
C LEU A 8 -16.30 24.33 -2.71
N LYS A 9 -16.20 25.67 -2.70
CA LYS A 9 -17.29 26.58 -2.23
C LYS A 9 -17.91 26.18 -0.88
N LEU A 10 -17.15 25.62 0.05
CA LEU A 10 -17.65 25.20 1.37
C LEU A 10 -17.16 26.15 2.48
N PRO A 11 -18.00 26.49 3.46
CA PRO A 11 -17.58 27.25 4.63
C PRO A 11 -16.59 26.45 5.49
N MET A 12 -15.50 27.09 5.88
CA MET A 12 -14.46 26.51 6.74
C MET A 12 -14.38 27.24 8.08
N GLU A 13 -14.26 26.47 9.16
CA GLU A 13 -13.99 26.97 10.51
C GLU A 13 -12.62 26.48 11.00
N LEU A 14 -11.86 27.41 11.58
CA LEU A 14 -10.56 27.16 12.20
C LEU A 14 -10.74 27.20 13.71
N ASP A 15 -10.38 26.10 14.38
CA ASP A 15 -10.40 25.98 15.83
C ASP A 15 -8.97 25.79 16.34
N PHE A 16 -8.56 26.67 17.25
CA PHE A 16 -7.27 26.61 17.93
C PHE A 16 -7.50 26.01 19.31
N GLY A 17 -7.35 24.68 19.41
CA GLY A 17 -7.54 23.96 20.66
C GLY A 17 -6.41 24.20 21.65
N GLU A 18 -6.57 23.70 22.88
CA GLU A 18 -5.46 23.61 23.83
C GLU A 18 -4.38 22.66 23.27
N HIS A 19 -3.11 23.06 23.42
CA HIS A 19 -1.90 22.32 22.99
C HIS A 19 -1.44 22.52 21.54
N ASP A 20 -1.60 23.71 20.98
CA ASP A 20 -1.04 24.11 19.66
C ASP A 20 -1.57 23.30 18.46
N ILE A 21 -2.71 22.63 18.61
CA ILE A 21 -3.34 21.84 17.54
C ILE A 21 -4.18 22.75 16.65
N VAL A 22 -3.91 22.73 15.33
CA VAL A 22 -4.74 23.45 14.34
C VAL A 22 -5.69 22.44 13.68
N THR A 23 -6.98 22.57 13.96
CA THR A 23 -8.01 21.75 13.31
C THR A 23 -8.72 22.57 12.24
N LEU A 24 -8.67 22.13 10.99
CA LEU A 24 -9.41 22.73 9.89
C LEU A 24 -10.68 21.90 9.63
N ARG A 25 -11.84 22.47 9.92
CA ARG A 25 -13.14 21.83 9.70
C ARG A 25 -13.77 22.38 8.43
N VAL A 26 -14.15 21.51 7.51
CA VAL A 26 -14.86 21.88 6.27
C VAL A 26 -16.29 21.34 6.37
N GLN A 27 -17.27 22.23 6.36
CA GLN A 27 -18.69 21.85 6.42
C GLN A 27 -19.26 21.73 5.00
N ASP A 28 -19.58 20.51 4.59
CA ASP A 28 -20.64 20.24 3.63
C ASP A 28 -21.66 19.32 4.30
N ASN A 29 -22.78 19.01 3.66
CA ASN A 29 -23.81 18.07 4.12
C ASN A 29 -23.32 16.61 4.36
N GLY A 30 -22.00 16.38 4.45
CA GLY A 30 -21.32 15.41 5.30
C GLY A 30 -20.07 16.08 5.91
N MET A 31 -19.82 15.94 7.21
CA MET A 31 -18.69 16.63 7.87
C MET A 31 -17.34 16.12 7.36
N TYR A 32 -16.46 17.05 6.98
CA TYR A 32 -15.04 16.78 6.70
C TYR A 32 -14.18 17.41 7.80
N SER A 33 -13.20 16.68 8.34
CA SER A 33 -12.23 17.22 9.30
C SER A 33 -10.80 16.93 8.87
N VAL A 34 -10.02 17.99 8.66
CA VAL A 34 -8.58 17.92 8.43
C VAL A 34 -7.89 18.27 9.73
N ARG A 35 -7.06 17.36 10.26
CA ARG A 35 -6.31 17.59 11.50
C ARG A 35 -4.83 17.81 11.16
N LEU A 36 -4.34 19.01 11.49
CA LEU A 36 -2.93 19.36 11.35
C LEU A 36 -2.33 19.46 12.76
N ASP A 37 -1.59 18.43 13.17
CA ASP A 37 -0.87 18.45 14.45
C ASP A 37 0.43 19.26 14.30
N LEU A 38 0.34 20.56 14.52
CA LEU A 38 1.48 21.46 14.56
C LEU A 38 1.98 21.53 16.00
N MET A 39 2.81 20.57 16.41
CA MET A 39 3.30 20.37 17.79
C MET A 39 4.07 21.57 18.42
N SER A 40 4.17 22.74 17.78
CA SER A 40 4.65 24.00 18.35
C SER A 40 4.53 25.16 17.33
N LYS A 41 4.79 26.40 17.79
CA LYS A 41 4.89 27.61 16.95
C LYS A 41 5.63 27.36 15.63
N PRO A 42 5.17 27.99 14.53
CA PRO A 42 5.60 27.67 13.19
C PRO A 42 7.09 27.97 12.97
N SER A 43 7.87 26.92 12.77
CA SER A 43 9.28 26.96 12.35
C SER A 43 9.51 25.93 11.24
N VAL A 44 10.61 26.05 10.50
CA VAL A 44 10.97 25.07 9.44
C VAL A 44 11.08 23.66 10.02
N GLU A 45 11.63 23.50 11.23
CA GLU A 45 11.69 22.21 11.94
C GLU A 45 10.30 21.69 12.38
N SER A 46 9.33 22.57 12.60
CA SER A 46 7.94 22.19 12.95
C SER A 46 7.21 21.65 11.72
N ILE A 47 7.48 22.19 10.52
CA ILE A 47 6.92 21.72 9.24
C ILE A 47 7.54 20.37 8.84
N GLU A 48 8.84 20.18 9.04
CA GLU A 48 9.52 18.90 8.82
C GLU A 48 8.93 17.77 9.69
N ARG A 49 8.59 18.07 10.95
CA ARG A 49 7.88 17.13 11.84
C ARG A 49 6.42 16.94 11.44
N ALA A 50 5.75 18.01 11.01
CA ALA A 50 4.35 17.96 10.56
C ALA A 50 4.18 17.10 9.31
N TYR A 51 5.16 17.03 8.39
CA TYR A 51 5.08 16.19 7.17
C TYR A 51 4.82 14.71 7.47
N HIS A 52 5.30 14.20 8.61
CA HIS A 52 5.01 12.85 9.08
C HIS A 52 3.66 12.71 9.82
N ALA A 53 2.93 13.82 10.01
CA ALA A 53 1.76 13.94 10.89
C ALA A 53 0.59 14.75 10.29
N ILE A 54 0.55 15.00 8.98
CA ILE A 54 -0.63 15.59 8.33
C ILE A 54 -1.65 14.47 8.08
N TRP A 55 -2.83 14.57 8.73
CA TRP A 55 -3.90 13.59 8.62
C TRP A 55 -5.16 14.24 8.05
N VAL A 56 -5.65 13.72 6.93
CA VAL A 56 -6.98 14.06 6.38
C VAL A 56 -7.95 12.97 6.81
N SER A 57 -9.07 13.33 7.44
CA SER A 57 -10.08 12.39 7.90
C SER A 57 -11.48 12.70 7.33
N TYR A 58 -12.21 11.65 6.97
CA TYR A 58 -13.55 11.73 6.36
C TYR A 58 -14.58 11.02 7.26
N GLY A 59 -15.80 11.55 7.37
CA GLY A 59 -16.88 10.82 8.06
C GLY A 59 -18.29 11.36 7.80
N ARG A 60 -19.25 10.50 7.44
CA ARG A 60 -20.69 10.80 7.48
C ARG A 60 -21.30 10.34 8.80
N LYS A 61 -22.21 11.12 9.39
CA LYS A 61 -23.13 10.65 10.46
C LYS A 61 -24.54 10.50 9.89
N PRO A 62 -25.22 9.41 10.25
CA PRO A 62 -26.21 9.56 11.32
C PRO A 62 -26.04 8.47 12.40
N GLY A 63 -26.04 8.86 13.68
CA GLY A 63 -26.21 7.91 14.79
C GLY A 63 -25.03 7.61 15.71
N GLY A 64 -23.89 8.31 15.60
CA GLY A 64 -22.95 8.40 16.72
C GLY A 64 -21.83 7.36 16.80
N ALA A 65 -20.83 7.48 15.93
CA ALA A 65 -19.40 7.34 16.26
C ALA A 65 -18.61 7.84 15.04
N LEU A 66 -17.56 8.63 15.25
CA LEU A 66 -16.62 9.03 14.19
C LEU A 66 -15.73 7.81 13.90
N ARG A 67 -15.88 7.17 12.74
CA ARG A 67 -15.00 6.09 12.29
C ARG A 67 -13.85 6.73 11.50
N LEU A 68 -12.65 6.67 12.07
CA LEU A 68 -11.43 7.15 11.42
C LEU A 68 -11.00 6.16 10.32
N GLU A 69 -11.18 6.54 9.07
CA GLU A 69 -10.56 5.88 7.91
C GLU A 69 -9.45 6.81 7.38
N ARG A 70 -8.22 6.30 7.26
CA ARG A 70 -7.02 7.09 6.89
C ARG A 70 -7.11 7.59 5.44
N SER A 71 -6.52 8.75 5.14
CA SER A 71 -6.26 9.22 3.78
C SER A 71 -5.02 10.11 3.67
N PHE A 72 -4.38 10.06 2.50
CA PHE A 72 -3.11 10.70 2.12
C PHE A 72 -3.32 12.13 1.57
N VAL A 73 -2.29 12.97 1.66
CA VAL A 73 -2.18 14.20 0.84
C VAL A 73 -1.22 13.92 -0.31
N TYR A 74 -1.65 14.12 -1.55
CA TYR A 74 -0.77 14.06 -2.71
C TYR A 74 0.37 15.10 -2.58
N PRO A 75 1.64 14.73 -2.79
CA PRO A 75 2.78 15.64 -2.68
C PRO A 75 2.68 16.93 -3.52
N LYS A 76 1.86 16.90 -4.58
CA LYS A 76 1.66 18.03 -5.51
C LYS A 76 0.75 19.13 -4.94
N GLU A 77 -0.16 18.81 -4.03
CA GLU A 77 -1.14 19.77 -3.50
C GLU A 77 -0.72 20.35 -2.14
N LEU A 78 0.22 19.68 -1.47
CA LEU A 78 0.72 20.07 -0.17
C LEU A 78 1.34 21.48 -0.13
N PRO A 79 2.12 21.97 -1.12
CA PRO A 79 2.64 23.34 -1.10
C PRO A 79 1.53 24.39 -1.06
N ASN A 80 0.50 24.22 -1.90
CA ASN A 80 -0.65 25.12 -1.94
C ASN A 80 -1.43 25.10 -0.62
N LEU A 81 -1.50 23.93 0.04
CA LEU A 81 -2.16 23.78 1.33
C LEU A 81 -1.34 24.40 2.47
N LEU A 82 -0.01 24.31 2.43
CA LEU A 82 0.87 24.93 3.42
C LEU A 82 0.96 26.46 3.25
N GLU A 83 0.87 26.99 2.02
CA GLU A 83 0.83 28.43 1.77
C GLU A 83 -0.41 29.14 2.37
N ILE A 84 -1.42 28.37 2.80
CA ILE A 84 -2.58 28.89 3.56
C ILE A 84 -2.20 29.25 5.01
N PHE A 85 -1.23 28.54 5.57
CA PHE A 85 -0.86 28.64 6.98
C PHE A 85 0.49 29.31 7.22
N PHE A 86 1.34 29.34 6.20
CA PHE A 86 2.71 29.83 6.30
C PHE A 86 3.02 30.79 5.15
N GLU A 87 3.89 31.77 5.41
CA GLU A 87 4.37 32.65 4.35
C GLU A 87 5.04 31.84 3.24
N LYS A 88 4.77 32.21 1.99
CA LYS A 88 5.31 31.54 0.80
C LYS A 88 6.82 31.28 0.86
N GLY A 89 7.60 32.26 1.35
CA GLY A 89 9.05 32.09 1.51
C GLY A 89 9.45 31.04 2.55
N VAL A 90 8.64 30.81 3.59
CA VAL A 90 8.85 29.76 4.59
C VAL A 90 8.51 28.39 4.00
N VAL A 91 7.40 28.29 3.24
CA VAL A 91 7.00 27.07 2.53
C VAL A 91 8.05 26.68 1.49
N GLU A 92 8.49 27.61 0.65
CA GLU A 92 9.52 27.37 -0.35
C GLU A 92 10.86 26.94 0.27
N LYS A 93 11.25 27.55 1.40
CA LYS A 93 12.46 27.17 2.14
C LYS A 93 12.36 25.77 2.75
N ALA A 94 11.19 25.42 3.32
CA ALA A 94 10.94 24.08 3.86
C ALA A 94 10.90 23.02 2.75
N MET A 95 10.22 23.29 1.63
CA MET A 95 10.19 22.41 0.45
C MET A 95 11.59 22.22 -0.12
N ARG A 96 12.39 23.29 -0.22
CA ARG A 96 13.78 23.20 -0.69
C ARG A 96 14.66 22.40 0.27
N ALA A 97 14.50 22.56 1.58
CA ALA A 97 15.19 21.76 2.59
C ALA A 97 14.85 20.27 2.46
N LEU A 98 13.54 19.95 2.37
CA LEU A 98 13.01 18.60 2.13
C LEU A 98 13.57 17.98 0.85
N MET A 99 13.59 18.71 -0.26
CA MET A 99 14.09 18.20 -1.55
C MET A 99 15.63 18.15 -1.67
N SER A 100 16.37 18.71 -0.70
CA SER A 100 17.84 18.79 -0.70
C SER A 100 18.54 17.75 0.19
N ARG A 101 17.80 16.94 0.96
CA ARG A 101 18.40 15.86 1.76
C ARG A 101 18.95 14.77 0.83
N ALA A 102 20.20 14.37 1.02
CA ALA A 102 20.79 13.25 0.28
C ALA A 102 20.10 11.89 0.56
N ASP A 103 19.42 11.78 1.70
CA ASP A 103 18.55 10.62 2.05
C ASP A 103 17.17 10.70 1.38
N ILE A 104 16.82 11.87 0.85
CA ILE A 104 15.74 12.09 -0.12
C ILE A 104 16.43 12.38 -1.47
N ALA A 105 17.40 11.52 -1.83
CA ALA A 105 17.72 11.35 -3.23
C ALA A 105 16.38 11.21 -3.96
N ALA A 106 16.14 12.09 -4.94
CA ALA A 106 15.00 12.02 -5.87
C ALA A 106 14.61 10.55 -6.05
N PRO A 107 13.34 10.15 -5.79
CA PRO A 107 12.95 8.78 -5.50
C PRO A 107 13.77 7.85 -6.37
N GLN A 108 14.78 7.21 -5.76
CA GLN A 108 15.74 6.45 -6.55
C GLN A 108 14.93 5.45 -7.33
N THR A 109 15.09 5.48 -8.65
CA THR A 109 14.35 4.70 -9.64
C THR A 109 14.68 3.21 -9.48
N HIS A 110 14.21 2.62 -8.39
CA HIS A 110 13.79 1.22 -8.31
C HIS A 110 12.27 1.13 -8.33
N ALA A 111 11.59 2.22 -8.70
CA ALA A 111 10.19 2.24 -9.08
C ALA A 111 9.96 1.11 -10.08
N GLY A 112 9.41 0.01 -9.60
CA GLY A 112 8.76 -0.92 -10.48
C GLY A 112 8.55 -2.31 -9.91
N ARG A 113 9.51 -2.88 -9.16
CA ARG A 113 9.39 -4.28 -8.73
C ARG A 113 8.56 -4.43 -7.47
N LEU A 114 7.38 -5.00 -7.63
CA LEU A 114 6.40 -5.17 -6.56
C LEU A 114 6.05 -6.64 -6.40
N VAL A 115 5.84 -7.05 -5.15
CA VAL A 115 5.27 -8.35 -4.80
C VAL A 115 3.99 -8.10 -4.02
N PHE A 116 2.86 -8.35 -4.67
CA PHE A 116 1.54 -8.34 -4.05
C PHE A 116 1.29 -9.69 -3.39
N ILE A 117 0.94 -9.69 -2.11
CA ILE A 117 0.89 -10.92 -1.30
C ILE A 117 -0.47 -11.09 -0.60
N ASP A 118 -1.10 -12.26 -0.80
CA ASP A 118 -2.18 -12.74 0.06
C ASP A 118 -1.62 -13.49 1.28
N ILE A 119 -2.44 -13.69 2.31
CA ILE A 119 -2.13 -14.43 3.52
C ILE A 119 -2.77 -15.81 3.46
N ASP A 120 -4.09 -15.88 3.32
CA ASP A 120 -4.81 -17.16 3.26
C ASP A 120 -4.35 -17.95 2.04
N GLY A 121 -4.14 -19.27 2.20
CA GLY A 121 -3.67 -20.13 1.11
C GLY A 121 -2.20 -19.92 0.69
N VAL A 122 -1.57 -18.79 1.02
CA VAL A 122 -0.19 -18.46 0.65
C VAL A 122 0.78 -18.58 1.83
N LEU A 123 0.60 -17.74 2.85
CA LEU A 123 1.37 -17.73 4.10
C LEU A 123 0.65 -18.50 5.21
N LEU A 124 -0.65 -18.73 5.05
CA LEU A 124 -1.50 -19.51 5.94
C LEU A 124 -2.27 -20.57 5.12
N SER A 125 -1.51 -21.55 4.64
CA SER A 125 -2.02 -22.70 3.89
C SER A 125 -2.73 -23.71 4.78
N PHE A 126 -3.40 -24.71 4.18
CA PHE A 126 -3.99 -25.83 4.94
C PHE A 126 -2.95 -26.56 5.80
N ARG A 127 -1.74 -26.79 5.28
CA ARG A 127 -0.62 -27.34 6.06
C ARG A 127 -0.27 -26.47 7.27
N SER A 128 -0.32 -25.15 7.11
CA SER A 128 -0.05 -24.21 8.21
C SER A 128 -1.12 -24.30 9.30
N TRP A 129 -2.37 -24.57 8.91
CA TRP A 129 -3.48 -24.80 9.84
C TRP A 129 -3.36 -26.08 10.64
N THR A 130 -2.70 -27.12 10.11
CA THR A 130 -2.54 -28.41 10.79
C THR A 130 -1.35 -28.46 11.75
N THR A 131 -0.62 -27.35 11.92
CA THR A 131 0.46 -27.25 12.92
C THR A 131 -0.10 -27.37 14.34
N ALA A 132 0.73 -27.85 15.28
CA ALA A 132 0.34 -28.02 16.68
C ALA A 132 -0.15 -26.70 17.32
N HIS A 133 0.39 -25.56 16.89
CA HIS A 133 0.00 -24.24 17.36
C HIS A 133 -1.32 -23.75 16.75
N ASN A 134 -1.50 -23.83 15.42
CA ASN A 134 -2.69 -23.29 14.76
C ASN A 134 -3.93 -24.20 14.88
N THR A 135 -3.74 -25.52 14.92
CA THR A 135 -4.85 -26.50 15.01
C THR A 135 -5.87 -26.17 16.12
N PRO A 136 -5.47 -25.92 17.39
CA PRO A 136 -6.44 -25.59 18.43
C PRO A 136 -7.18 -24.25 18.19
N LEU A 137 -6.57 -23.30 17.48
CA LEU A 137 -7.15 -21.99 17.18
C LEU A 137 -8.29 -22.05 16.17
N TRP A 138 -8.37 -23.12 15.37
CA TRP A 138 -9.42 -23.30 14.35
C TRP A 138 -10.83 -23.19 14.93
N ARG A 139 -11.04 -23.68 16.17
CA ARG A 139 -12.34 -23.71 16.85
C ARG A 139 -12.77 -22.35 17.42
N LEU A 140 -11.86 -21.39 17.50
CA LEU A 140 -12.16 -20.07 18.03
C LEU A 140 -12.81 -19.20 16.95
N PRO A 141 -13.66 -18.21 17.34
CA PRO A 141 -14.16 -17.20 16.43
C PRO A 141 -13.02 -16.48 15.70
N VAL A 142 -13.25 -16.07 14.44
CA VAL A 142 -12.24 -15.39 13.58
C VAL A 142 -11.56 -14.23 14.31
N ALA A 143 -12.35 -13.32 14.88
CA ALA A 143 -11.85 -12.15 15.61
C ALA A 143 -10.98 -12.50 16.83
N GLN A 144 -11.11 -13.70 17.39
CA GLN A 144 -10.32 -14.13 18.53
C GLN A 144 -9.04 -14.86 18.10
N ARG A 145 -9.06 -15.60 16.98
CA ARG A 145 -7.90 -16.39 16.54
C ARG A 145 -6.88 -15.63 15.73
N MET A 146 -7.28 -14.67 14.89
CA MET A 146 -6.40 -14.09 13.85
C MET A 146 -5.06 -13.57 14.39
N LYS A 147 -5.05 -12.88 15.52
CA LYS A 147 -3.82 -12.36 16.16
C LYS A 147 -2.88 -13.44 16.74
N HIS A 148 -3.38 -14.65 16.94
CA HIS A 148 -2.65 -15.75 17.53
C HIS A 148 -2.12 -16.74 16.48
N LEU A 149 -2.58 -16.66 15.23
CA LEU A 149 -2.16 -17.55 14.17
C LEU A 149 -0.68 -17.35 13.85
N GLU A 150 0.03 -18.45 13.70
CA GLU A 150 1.39 -18.48 13.16
C GLU A 150 1.34 -18.66 11.65
N LEU A 151 2.03 -17.80 10.94
CA LEU A 151 2.21 -17.92 9.49
C LEU A 151 3.35 -18.91 9.19
N ASP A 152 3.33 -19.52 8.02
CA ASP A 152 4.35 -20.46 7.57
C ASP A 152 5.72 -19.78 7.49
N GLN A 153 6.60 -20.15 8.42
CA GLN A 153 7.94 -19.60 8.52
C GLN A 153 8.82 -19.95 7.32
N THR A 154 8.54 -21.08 6.63
CA THR A 154 9.25 -21.44 5.40
C THR A 154 8.87 -20.48 4.28
N SER A 155 7.58 -20.25 4.08
CA SER A 155 7.06 -19.31 3.08
C SER A 155 7.57 -17.89 3.33
N ILE A 156 7.57 -17.43 4.58
CA ILE A 156 8.11 -16.12 4.97
C ILE A 156 9.60 -16.03 4.65
N GLY A 157 10.41 -17.03 5.02
CA GLY A 157 11.84 -17.04 4.74
C GLY A 157 12.15 -16.97 3.24
N LEU A 158 11.42 -17.71 2.41
CA LEU A 158 11.53 -17.66 0.95
C LEU A 158 11.11 -16.29 0.39
N LEU A 159 10.00 -15.72 0.87
CA LEU A 159 9.49 -14.43 0.41
C LEU A 159 10.44 -13.27 0.76
N VAL A 160 10.99 -13.26 1.97
CA VAL A 160 12.00 -12.30 2.41
C VAL A 160 13.23 -12.37 1.50
N ARG A 161 13.71 -13.59 1.22
CA ARG A 161 14.85 -13.82 0.35
C ARG A 161 14.59 -13.39 -1.10
N LEU A 162 13.40 -13.67 -1.61
CA LEU A 162 12.96 -13.23 -2.93
C LEU A 162 13.02 -11.71 -3.03
N CYS A 163 12.46 -11.00 -2.05
CA CYS A 163 12.47 -9.53 -2.05
C CYS A 163 13.90 -8.97 -2.00
N ASP A 164 14.78 -9.57 -1.20
CA ASP A 164 16.19 -9.17 -1.09
C ASP A 164 16.96 -9.31 -2.41
N LEU A 165 16.75 -10.43 -3.12
CA LEU A 165 17.40 -10.72 -4.40
C LEU A 165 16.81 -9.90 -5.54
N ALA A 166 15.48 -9.81 -5.61
CA ALA A 166 14.77 -9.08 -6.65
C ALA A 166 14.79 -7.55 -6.47
N LYS A 167 15.20 -7.08 -5.28
CA LYS A 167 15.04 -5.68 -4.83
C LYS A 167 13.59 -5.22 -4.93
N ALA A 168 12.66 -6.13 -4.64
CA ALA A 168 11.23 -5.87 -4.72
C ALA A 168 10.66 -5.39 -3.38
N LYS A 169 9.53 -4.67 -3.44
CA LYS A 169 8.77 -4.24 -2.27
C LYS A 169 7.46 -5.04 -2.11
N LEU A 170 7.10 -5.35 -0.87
CA LEU A 170 5.87 -6.03 -0.52
C LEU A 170 4.68 -5.06 -0.46
N VAL A 171 3.56 -5.51 -1.00
CA VAL A 171 2.25 -4.85 -0.88
C VAL A 171 1.21 -5.91 -0.49
N LEU A 172 0.49 -5.69 0.61
CA LEU A 172 -0.54 -6.62 1.07
C LEU A 172 -1.82 -6.49 0.23
N THR A 173 -2.28 -7.60 -0.35
CA THR A 173 -3.59 -7.70 -1.05
C THR A 173 -4.64 -8.49 -0.30
N SER A 174 -4.26 -9.14 0.81
CA SER A 174 -5.12 -10.05 1.55
C SER A 174 -6.45 -9.47 2.03
N THR A 175 -7.48 -10.32 2.08
CA THR A 175 -8.78 -9.99 2.68
C THR A 175 -8.70 -9.78 4.19
N TRP A 176 -7.60 -10.17 4.84
CA TRP A 176 -7.33 -9.83 6.24
C TRP A 176 -7.42 -8.32 6.49
N ARG A 177 -7.10 -7.47 5.50
CA ARG A 177 -7.29 -6.01 5.59
C ARG A 177 -8.74 -5.60 5.89
N LYS A 178 -9.72 -6.44 5.53
CA LYS A 178 -11.16 -6.20 5.75
C LYS A 178 -11.67 -6.81 7.04
N THR A 179 -11.09 -7.94 7.44
CA THR A 179 -11.60 -8.79 8.53
C THR A 179 -10.78 -8.72 9.81
N TRP A 180 -9.61 -8.09 9.77
CA TRP A 180 -8.74 -7.95 10.94
C TRP A 180 -9.50 -7.26 12.08
N PRO A 181 -9.52 -7.86 13.28
CA PRO A 181 -10.35 -7.38 14.39
C PRO A 181 -9.79 -6.14 15.10
N HIS A 182 -8.54 -5.76 14.82
CA HIS A 182 -7.88 -4.58 15.36
C HIS A 182 -7.66 -3.54 14.26
N ASP A 183 -6.92 -2.47 14.54
CA ASP A 183 -6.53 -1.53 13.49
C ASP A 183 -5.51 -2.14 12.52
N LEU A 184 -5.39 -1.52 11.34
CA LEU A 184 -4.50 -1.99 10.27
C LEU A 184 -3.01 -1.84 10.61
N THR A 185 -2.65 -0.96 11.55
CA THR A 185 -1.26 -0.88 12.06
C THR A 185 -0.93 -2.12 12.88
N ALA A 186 -1.84 -2.60 13.72
CA ALA A 186 -1.67 -3.86 14.43
C ALA A 186 -1.56 -5.08 13.47
N LEU A 187 -2.24 -5.06 12.32
CA LEU A 187 -2.03 -6.08 11.28
C LEU A 187 -0.61 -6.00 10.70
N HIS A 188 -0.14 -4.81 10.36
CA HIS A 188 1.21 -4.63 9.81
C HIS A 188 2.29 -5.06 10.81
N GLU A 189 2.17 -4.63 12.07
CA GLU A 189 3.08 -5.03 13.15
C GLU A 189 3.05 -6.55 13.35
N ARG A 190 1.87 -7.18 13.27
CA ARG A 190 1.79 -8.65 13.33
C ARG A 190 2.57 -9.31 12.20
N LEU A 191 2.46 -8.82 10.97
CA LEU A 191 3.19 -9.38 9.82
C LEU A 191 4.72 -9.21 10.01
N ILE A 192 5.15 -8.09 10.57
CA ILE A 192 6.55 -7.82 10.91
C ILE A 192 7.05 -8.76 12.00
N GLU A 193 6.29 -8.96 13.08
CA GLU A 193 6.59 -9.91 14.15
C GLU A 193 6.73 -11.34 13.64
N GLN A 194 5.97 -11.71 12.60
CA GLN A 194 6.04 -13.03 11.98
C GLN A 194 7.25 -13.22 11.06
N GLY A 195 8.02 -12.16 10.78
CA GLY A 195 9.28 -12.22 10.02
C GLY A 195 9.28 -11.44 8.70
N LEU A 196 8.16 -10.83 8.29
CA LEU A 196 8.11 -9.94 7.11
C LEU A 196 8.70 -8.58 7.46
N ARG A 197 10.03 -8.48 7.41
CA ARG A 197 10.83 -7.34 7.90
C ARG A 197 10.31 -5.99 7.41
N ARG A 198 10.39 -4.97 8.27
CA ARG A 198 9.84 -3.63 8.02
C ARG A 198 10.39 -2.97 6.74
N ASP A 199 11.66 -3.19 6.43
CA ASP A 199 12.35 -2.63 5.26
C ASP A 199 11.84 -3.17 3.91
N LEU A 200 11.13 -4.31 3.90
CA LEU A 200 10.62 -4.93 2.68
C LEU A 200 9.32 -4.29 2.19
N TRP A 201 8.58 -3.60 3.05
CA TRP A 201 7.28 -3.06 2.70
C TRP A 201 7.39 -1.83 1.82
N HIS A 202 6.49 -1.73 0.83
CA HIS A 202 6.28 -0.51 0.08
C HIS A 202 5.78 0.62 1.02
N GLN A 203 5.96 1.89 0.64
CA GLN A 203 5.47 3.01 1.43
C GLN A 203 3.94 2.93 1.58
N GLU A 204 3.24 2.60 0.49
CA GLU A 204 1.88 2.10 0.51
C GLU A 204 1.90 0.58 0.69
N TRP A 205 2.11 0.12 1.92
CA TRP A 205 2.36 -1.29 2.26
C TRP A 205 1.17 -2.23 2.01
N MET A 206 0.00 -1.72 1.67
CA MET A 206 -1.21 -2.48 1.36
C MET A 206 -2.03 -1.79 0.28
N VAL A 207 -2.77 -2.58 -0.48
CA VAL A 207 -3.83 -2.05 -1.36
C VAL A 207 -4.91 -1.40 -0.48
N PRO A 208 -5.53 -0.28 -0.88
CA PRO A 208 -6.67 0.29 -0.18
C PRO A 208 -7.89 -0.64 -0.19
N VAL A 209 -8.65 -0.65 0.90
CA VAL A 209 -9.94 -1.34 0.97
C VAL A 209 -11.02 -0.43 0.41
N VAL A 210 -11.80 -0.92 -0.55
CA VAL A 210 -12.92 -0.18 -1.15
C VAL A 210 -14.21 -0.96 -0.90
N ALA A 211 -15.22 -0.27 -0.38
CA ALA A 211 -16.54 -0.86 -0.17
C ALA A 211 -17.10 -1.40 -1.48
N ASP A 212 -17.78 -2.55 -1.41
CA ASP A 212 -18.44 -3.21 -2.54
C ASP A 212 -17.51 -3.62 -3.69
N ARG A 213 -16.18 -3.65 -3.47
CA ARG A 213 -15.20 -4.17 -4.42
C ARG A 213 -14.54 -5.46 -3.94
N SER A 214 -14.24 -6.35 -4.89
CA SER A 214 -13.39 -7.52 -4.64
C SER A 214 -11.92 -7.09 -4.47
N LYS A 215 -11.09 -7.96 -3.84
CA LYS A 215 -9.64 -7.70 -3.71
C LYS A 215 -8.98 -7.45 -5.07
N TRP A 216 -9.46 -8.13 -6.11
CA TRP A 216 -8.97 -8.01 -7.47
C TRP A 216 -9.33 -6.66 -8.12
N GLN A 217 -10.54 -6.16 -7.88
CA GLN A 217 -10.96 -4.83 -8.34
C GLN A 217 -10.22 -3.71 -7.58
N GLU A 218 -9.95 -3.89 -6.29
CA GLU A 218 -9.09 -3.00 -5.51
C GLU A 218 -7.69 -2.95 -6.10
N LEU A 219 -7.07 -4.12 -6.33
CA LEU A 219 -5.74 -4.24 -6.92
C LEU A 219 -5.68 -3.55 -8.30
N ALA A 220 -6.65 -3.77 -9.17
CA ALA A 220 -6.70 -3.16 -10.50
C ALA A 220 -6.79 -1.63 -10.49
N THR A 221 -7.28 -1.06 -9.39
CA THR A 221 -7.46 0.39 -9.22
C THR A 221 -6.47 1.01 -8.24
N TRP A 222 -5.45 0.26 -7.81
CA TRP A 222 -4.44 0.76 -6.89
C TRP A 222 -3.61 1.87 -7.55
N GLY A 223 -3.69 3.08 -6.99
CA GLY A 223 -3.22 4.31 -7.64
C GLY A 223 -1.70 4.44 -7.82
N ASP A 224 -0.93 3.55 -7.20
CA ASP A 224 0.54 3.51 -7.24
C ASP A 224 1.11 2.48 -8.22
N TRP A 225 0.24 1.92 -9.06
CA TRP A 225 0.64 1.34 -10.33
C TRP A 225 1.49 2.34 -11.13
N SER A 226 2.81 2.25 -11.01
CA SER A 226 3.71 2.98 -11.89
C SER A 226 3.67 2.31 -13.27
N LYS A 227 3.67 3.09 -14.34
CA LYS A 227 3.77 2.58 -15.72
C LYS A 227 5.02 1.71 -15.95
N ASP A 228 6.01 1.83 -15.07
CA ASP A 228 7.28 1.12 -15.09
C ASP A 228 7.28 -0.06 -14.08
N ALA A 229 6.08 -0.45 -13.58
CA ALA A 229 5.94 -1.53 -12.61
C ALA A 229 6.05 -2.91 -13.23
N VAL A 230 6.89 -3.73 -12.62
CA VAL A 230 7.04 -5.18 -12.81
C VAL A 230 6.51 -5.86 -11.56
N ALA A 231 5.27 -6.33 -11.61
CA ALA A 231 4.54 -6.85 -10.47
C ALA A 231 4.38 -8.37 -10.50
N LEU A 232 4.72 -8.99 -9.39
CA LEU A 232 4.37 -10.37 -9.08
C LEU A 232 3.20 -10.38 -8.11
N ILE A 233 2.10 -11.04 -8.46
CA ILE A 233 0.95 -11.24 -7.58
C ILE A 233 0.99 -12.68 -7.10
N ILE A 234 1.04 -12.91 -5.79
CA ILE A 234 1.07 -14.24 -5.19
C ILE A 234 -0.23 -14.45 -4.41
N ASP A 235 -1.04 -15.37 -4.89
CA ASP A 235 -2.39 -15.64 -4.39
C ASP A 235 -2.74 -17.12 -4.64
N ASP A 236 -3.59 -17.73 -3.83
CA ASP A 236 -4.06 -19.10 -4.10
C ASP A 236 -5.30 -19.13 -5.02
N GLU A 237 -5.99 -18.00 -5.14
CA GLU A 237 -7.16 -17.83 -5.99
C GLU A 237 -6.79 -17.24 -7.35
N LEU A 238 -7.56 -17.62 -8.38
CA LEU A 238 -7.50 -16.95 -9.68
C LEU A 238 -8.42 -15.72 -9.67
N PRO A 239 -8.04 -14.62 -10.35
CA PRO A 239 -8.93 -13.50 -10.54
C PRO A 239 -10.17 -13.94 -11.35
N PRO A 240 -11.37 -13.42 -11.01
CA PRO A 240 -12.53 -13.52 -11.87
C PRO A 240 -12.27 -12.97 -13.28
N GLU A 241 -12.99 -13.46 -14.28
CA GLU A 241 -12.83 -13.04 -15.69
C GLU A 241 -13.13 -11.55 -15.93
N ASP A 242 -13.94 -10.92 -15.07
CA ASP A 242 -14.39 -9.53 -15.18
C ASP A 242 -13.48 -8.51 -14.50
N VAL A 243 -12.33 -8.95 -13.96
CA VAL A 243 -11.38 -8.05 -13.30
C VAL A 243 -10.74 -7.09 -14.30
N PRO A 244 -10.79 -5.76 -14.05
CA PRO A 244 -10.14 -4.80 -14.92
C PRO A 244 -8.62 -5.04 -15.01
N PRO A 245 -8.00 -4.74 -16.16
CA PRO A 245 -6.55 -4.83 -16.29
C PRO A 245 -5.83 -3.81 -15.39
N VAL A 246 -4.63 -4.15 -14.93
CA VAL A 246 -3.76 -3.26 -14.15
C VAL A 246 -2.94 -2.34 -15.06
N ILE A 247 -2.50 -1.20 -14.54
CA ILE A 247 -1.58 -0.30 -15.26
C ILE A 247 -0.15 -0.65 -14.85
N ALA A 248 0.56 -1.45 -15.64
CA ALA A 248 1.93 -1.88 -15.31
C ALA A 248 2.75 -2.06 -16.58
N GLU A 249 4.08 -2.07 -16.45
CA GLU A 249 4.96 -2.55 -17.52
C GLU A 249 4.72 -4.05 -17.74
N GLN A 250 4.67 -4.79 -16.63
CA GLN A 250 4.42 -6.21 -16.58
C GLN A 250 3.75 -6.58 -15.26
N ALA A 251 2.74 -7.44 -15.31
CA ALA A 251 2.16 -8.05 -14.13
C ALA A 251 1.89 -9.53 -14.40
N VAL A 252 2.21 -10.39 -13.43
CA VAL A 252 1.94 -11.82 -13.51
C VAL A 252 1.35 -12.32 -12.20
N LEU A 253 0.48 -13.33 -12.29
CA LEU A 253 -0.02 -14.10 -11.17
C LEU A 253 0.81 -15.36 -11.01
N LEU A 254 1.32 -15.58 -9.82
CA LEU A 254 1.92 -16.82 -9.38
C LEU A 254 0.96 -17.49 -8.40
N GLN A 255 0.23 -18.47 -8.88
CA GLN A 255 -0.75 -19.17 -8.05
C GLN A 255 -0.05 -20.08 -7.03
N ALA A 256 -0.29 -19.82 -5.75
CA ALA A 256 0.14 -20.70 -4.67
C ALA A 256 -0.85 -21.87 -4.52
N ASP A 257 -0.36 -23.05 -4.14
CA ASP A 257 -1.24 -24.14 -3.79
C ASP A 257 -1.83 -23.87 -2.40
N LYS A 258 -3.15 -23.70 -2.27
CA LYS A 258 -3.80 -23.42 -0.98
C LYS A 258 -3.51 -24.45 0.12
N PHE A 259 -3.17 -25.69 -0.24
CA PHE A 259 -2.83 -26.74 0.72
C PHE A 259 -1.39 -26.63 1.20
N GLU A 260 -0.46 -26.30 0.30
CA GLU A 260 0.99 -26.30 0.58
C GLU A 260 1.57 -24.90 0.87
N GLY A 261 0.91 -23.84 0.41
CA GLY A 261 1.37 -22.45 0.51
C GLY A 261 2.42 -22.06 -0.54
N PHE A 262 3.04 -20.91 -0.32
CA PHE A 262 4.18 -20.45 -1.11
C PHE A 262 5.44 -21.28 -0.82
N GLY A 263 5.72 -22.25 -1.69
CA GLY A 263 6.82 -23.19 -1.53
C GLY A 263 8.05 -22.90 -2.38
N ALA A 264 9.04 -23.79 -2.31
CA ALA A 264 10.29 -23.69 -3.06
C ALA A 264 10.08 -23.56 -4.58
N TYR A 265 9.06 -24.22 -5.13
CA TYR A 265 8.76 -24.14 -6.56
C TYR A 265 8.26 -22.76 -6.98
N ASN A 266 7.30 -22.20 -6.23
CA ASN A 266 6.86 -20.81 -6.44
C ASN A 266 8.02 -19.84 -6.28
N TYR A 267 8.92 -20.08 -5.32
CA TYR A 267 10.12 -19.28 -5.15
C TYR A 267 11.01 -19.26 -6.41
N PHE A 268 11.27 -20.40 -7.05
CA PHE A 268 12.05 -20.44 -8.29
C PHE A 268 11.33 -19.78 -9.47
N ASP A 269 10.02 -19.98 -9.63
CA ASP A 269 9.22 -19.31 -10.66
C ASP A 269 9.26 -17.78 -10.48
N ALA A 270 9.23 -17.31 -9.23
CA ALA A 270 9.34 -15.90 -8.89
C ALA A 270 10.74 -15.32 -9.18
N LEU A 271 11.81 -16.06 -8.88
CA LEU A 271 13.17 -15.68 -9.23
C LEU A 271 13.34 -15.54 -10.75
N GLU A 272 12.82 -16.50 -11.51
CA GLU A 272 12.82 -16.47 -12.98
C GLU A 272 12.06 -15.25 -13.51
N PHE A 273 10.87 -14.99 -12.99
CA PHE A 273 10.08 -13.80 -13.35
C PHE A 273 10.86 -12.50 -13.19
N PHE A 274 11.56 -12.32 -12.07
CA PHE A 274 12.36 -11.12 -11.82
C PHE A 274 13.73 -11.13 -12.52
N GLY A 275 14.09 -12.23 -13.19
CA GLY A 275 15.39 -12.41 -13.84
C GLY A 275 16.56 -12.39 -12.85
N VAL A 276 16.38 -12.98 -11.66
CA VAL A 276 17.38 -13.03 -10.59
C VAL A 276 17.71 -14.46 -10.20
N GLU A 277 18.90 -14.68 -9.66
CA GLU A 277 19.37 -16.00 -9.24
C GLU A 277 19.70 -16.03 -7.75
N ASP A 278 19.37 -17.14 -7.08
CA ASP A 278 19.83 -17.42 -5.73
C ASP A 278 21.01 -18.40 -5.77
N LYS A 279 22.23 -17.88 -5.61
CA LYS A 279 23.46 -18.69 -5.70
C LYS A 279 23.60 -19.74 -4.60
N ALA A 280 22.80 -19.65 -3.53
CA ALA A 280 22.89 -20.57 -2.40
C ALA A 280 22.03 -21.82 -2.55
N VAL A 281 21.10 -21.86 -3.52
CA VAL A 281 20.20 -22.99 -3.75
C VAL A 281 20.09 -23.30 -5.23
N LYS A 282 19.96 -24.58 -5.56
CA LYS A 282 19.75 -25.00 -6.95
C LYS A 282 18.28 -25.34 -7.17
N PRO A 283 17.70 -24.96 -8.32
CA PRO A 283 16.38 -25.44 -8.71
C PRO A 283 16.34 -26.98 -8.71
N PRO A 284 15.24 -27.61 -8.26
CA PRO A 284 15.07 -29.05 -8.34
C PRO A 284 15.14 -29.53 -9.79
N THR A 285 15.76 -30.70 -10.03
CA THR A 285 15.72 -31.36 -11.33
C THR A 285 14.31 -31.92 -11.58
N GLY A 286 13.60 -31.38 -12.58
CA GLY A 286 12.26 -31.84 -12.96
C GLY A 286 11.14 -31.01 -12.32
N LEU A 287 11.04 -29.73 -12.70
CA LEU A 287 9.85 -28.93 -12.40
C LEU A 287 8.65 -29.50 -13.19
N PRO A 288 7.47 -29.66 -12.56
CA PRO A 288 6.24 -30.02 -13.27
C PRO A 288 5.96 -29.05 -14.42
N PRO A 289 5.47 -29.56 -15.58
CA PRO A 289 5.33 -28.77 -16.80
C PRO A 289 4.24 -27.69 -16.74
N ASP A 290 3.22 -27.87 -15.88
CA ASP A 290 2.06 -26.96 -15.78
C ASP A 290 2.25 -25.86 -14.72
N ARG A 291 3.51 -25.50 -14.44
CA ARG A 291 3.89 -24.45 -13.47
C ARG A 291 4.31 -23.16 -14.16
N GLY A 292 4.45 -22.11 -13.35
CA GLY A 292 4.96 -20.81 -13.78
C GLY A 292 4.02 -19.66 -13.51
N CYS A 293 4.52 -18.47 -13.79
CA CYS A 293 3.76 -17.24 -13.71
C CYS A 293 2.77 -17.14 -14.88
N GLN A 294 1.49 -16.93 -14.57
CA GLN A 294 0.46 -16.66 -15.55
C GLN A 294 0.40 -15.17 -15.85
N PRO A 295 0.27 -14.74 -17.13
CA PRO A 295 0.09 -13.32 -17.43
C PRO A 295 -1.13 -12.75 -16.70
N TYR A 296 -0.95 -11.61 -16.04
CA TYR A 296 -2.07 -10.81 -15.52
C TYR A 296 -2.41 -9.74 -16.55
N SER A 297 -3.70 -9.45 -16.74
CA SER A 297 -4.13 -8.46 -17.74
C SER A 297 -3.55 -7.08 -17.42
N THR A 298 -2.72 -6.54 -18.32
CA THR A 298 -2.13 -5.19 -18.21
C THR A 298 -2.58 -4.28 -19.35
N VAL A 299 -2.78 -2.99 -19.09
CA VAL A 299 -2.87 -1.96 -20.13
C VAL A 299 -1.59 -1.13 -20.14
N LYS A 300 -0.87 -1.12 -21.28
CA LYS A 300 0.19 -0.14 -21.48
C LYS A 300 -0.45 1.25 -21.61
N PRO A 301 -0.02 2.28 -20.86
CA PRO A 301 -0.56 3.61 -21.03
C PRO A 301 -0.31 4.07 -22.48
N THR A 302 -1.36 4.21 -23.27
CA THR A 302 -1.29 4.90 -24.55
C THR A 302 -0.97 6.35 -24.23
N ALA A 303 0.25 6.79 -24.54
CA ALA A 303 0.57 8.21 -24.48
C ALA A 303 -0.51 8.98 -25.26
N PRO A 304 -1.06 10.08 -24.74
CA PRO A 304 -1.98 10.90 -25.51
C PRO A 304 -1.27 11.26 -26.81
N ARG A 305 -1.88 10.87 -27.95
CA ARG A 305 -1.38 11.22 -29.27
C ARG A 305 -1.16 12.73 -29.26
N PRO A 306 0.06 13.24 -29.52
CA PRO A 306 0.24 14.68 -29.63
C PRO A 306 -0.76 15.19 -30.65
N ALA A 307 -1.51 16.24 -30.27
CA ALA A 307 -2.47 16.86 -31.18
C ALA A 307 -1.74 17.13 -32.50
N PRO A 308 -2.35 16.81 -33.66
CA PRO A 308 -1.72 17.07 -34.94
C PRO A 308 -1.35 18.56 -34.96
N SER A 309 -0.04 18.82 -35.10
CA SER A 309 0.51 20.16 -35.24
C SER A 309 -0.14 20.83 -36.45
N MET A 310 -1.26 21.52 -36.23
CA MET A 310 -1.85 22.45 -37.18
C MET A 310 -1.04 23.74 -37.19
N TYR A 311 0.26 23.60 -37.49
CA TYR A 311 1.10 24.70 -37.91
C TYR A 311 2.21 24.13 -38.79
N ARG A 312 2.10 24.44 -40.08
CA ARG A 312 3.23 24.56 -41.00
C ARG A 312 2.97 25.78 -41.91
N PRO A 313 4.06 26.44 -42.33
CA PRO A 313 4.20 27.89 -42.46
C PRO A 313 3.43 28.54 -43.61
#